data_AF-A0AAV1E3A9-F1
#
_entry.id   AF-A0AAV1E3A9-F1
#
_cell.length_a   1.000
_cell.length_b   1.000
_cell.length_c   1.000
_cell.angle_alpha   90.00
_cell.angle_beta   90.00
_cell.angle_gamma   90.00
#
_symmetry.space_group_name_H-M   'P 1'
#
loop_
_entity.id
_entity.type
_entity.pdbx_description
1 polymer ?
#
loop_
_entity_poly.entity_id
_entity_poly.type
_entity_poly.pdbx_seq_one_letter_code
_entity_poly.pdbx_strand_id
1 'polypeptide(L)'
;MIQSNLDKRMSMWEKYCLSHCFAVPEGFVLPKADEASSSGASLDLDALGDSELDMQLDSLREKLTQVGQECALLNREIQKVEKESALVTHSAASIDDALQLYEKHSSQEMFRELIEVASEFRMKTEKLKTPESSRMEKIELILAERTNMQNGELLQANIGIPNTKLEELQGLLDVMQT
;
A
#
# COMPACT_ATOMS: atom_id res chain seq x y z
N MET A 1 17.94 -38.33 -17.01
CA MET A 1 18.45 -39.71 -16.78
C MET A 1 17.58 -40.53 -15.83
N ILE A 2 17.09 -39.93 -14.73
CA ILE A 2 16.19 -40.61 -13.78
C ILE A 2 14.81 -40.91 -14.41
N GLN A 3 14.18 -39.90 -15.01
CA GLN A 3 12.86 -40.04 -15.65
C GLN A 3 12.86 -41.11 -16.75
N SER A 4 13.84 -41.06 -17.67
CA SER A 4 13.97 -42.07 -18.74
C SER A 4 14.17 -43.50 -18.24
N ASN A 5 14.80 -43.69 -17.07
CA ASN A 5 14.99 -45.01 -16.49
C ASN A 5 13.69 -45.51 -15.81
N LEU A 6 12.99 -44.60 -15.11
CA LEU A 6 11.69 -44.88 -14.51
C LEU A 6 10.65 -45.23 -15.58
N ASP A 7 10.56 -44.45 -16.65
CA ASP A 7 9.62 -44.70 -17.76
C ASP A 7 9.86 -46.07 -18.37
N LYS A 8 11.13 -46.41 -18.67
CA LYS A 8 11.48 -47.73 -19.21
C LYS A 8 11.05 -48.87 -18.28
N ARG A 9 11.24 -48.72 -16.97
CA ARG A 9 10.81 -49.71 -15.99
C ARG A 9 9.30 -49.81 -15.87
N MET A 10 8.58 -48.68 -15.85
CA MET A 10 7.13 -48.67 -15.77
C MET A 10 6.50 -49.28 -17.02
N SER A 11 7.03 -49.00 -18.22
CA SER A 11 6.56 -49.66 -19.45
C SER A 11 6.76 -51.18 -19.43
N MET A 12 7.84 -51.68 -18.83
CA MET A 12 8.03 -53.13 -18.67
C MET A 12 7.02 -53.73 -17.68
N TRP A 13 6.75 -53.04 -16.56
CA TRP A 13 5.75 -53.45 -15.58
C TRP A 13 4.34 -53.46 -16.15
N GLU A 14 3.96 -52.41 -16.88
CA GLU A 14 2.66 -52.32 -17.55
C GLU A 14 2.47 -53.49 -18.52
N LYS A 15 3.45 -53.75 -19.39
CA LYS A 15 3.41 -54.87 -20.33
C LYS A 15 3.27 -56.21 -19.62
N TYR A 16 4.01 -56.41 -18.53
CA TYR A 16 3.94 -57.63 -17.74
C TYR A 16 2.55 -57.82 -17.11
N CYS A 17 2.02 -56.78 -16.46
CA CYS A 17 0.71 -56.83 -15.82
C CYS A 17 -0.41 -57.15 -16.82
N LEU A 18 -0.40 -56.48 -17.99
CA LEU A 18 -1.38 -56.73 -19.04
C LEU A 18 -1.28 -58.13 -19.64
N SER A 19 -0.06 -58.68 -19.74
CA SER A 19 0.16 -59.98 -20.36
C SER A 19 -0.07 -61.16 -19.42
N HIS A 20 0.07 -60.95 -18.10
CA HIS A 20 0.14 -62.07 -17.14
C HIS A 20 -0.73 -61.92 -15.90
N CYS A 21 -1.00 -60.70 -15.43
CA CYS A 21 -1.79 -60.50 -14.21
C CYS A 21 -3.27 -60.28 -14.54
N PHE A 22 -3.56 -59.55 -15.62
CA PHE A 22 -4.91 -59.19 -16.05
C PHE A 22 -5.35 -59.88 -17.35
N ALA A 23 -4.55 -60.81 -17.86
CA ALA A 23 -4.90 -61.62 -19.02
C ALA A 23 -5.65 -62.89 -18.59
N VAL A 24 -6.72 -63.22 -19.33
CA VAL A 24 -7.37 -64.52 -19.21
C VAL A 24 -6.53 -65.54 -19.98
N PRO A 25 -6.05 -66.63 -19.34
CA PRO A 25 -5.25 -67.64 -20.04
C PRO A 25 -6.00 -68.27 -21.21
N GLU A 26 -5.27 -68.59 -22.29
CA GLU A 26 -5.84 -69.24 -23.46
C GLU A 26 -6.53 -70.57 -23.07
N GLY A 27 -7.76 -70.77 -23.55
CA GLY A 27 -8.59 -71.92 -23.21
C GLY A 27 -9.53 -71.72 -22.02
N PHE A 28 -9.41 -70.63 -21.27
CA PHE A 28 -10.42 -70.23 -20.30
C PHE A 28 -11.49 -69.38 -20.98
N VAL A 29 -12.73 -69.87 -20.95
CA VAL A 29 -13.90 -69.11 -21.37
C VAL A 29 -14.56 -68.59 -20.11
N LEU A 30 -14.69 -67.28 -19.98
CA LEU A 30 -15.51 -66.72 -18.92
C LEU A 30 -16.94 -67.25 -19.10
N PRO A 31 -17.58 -67.79 -18.04
CA PRO A 31 -19.00 -68.09 -18.09
C PRO A 31 -19.74 -66.85 -18.58
N LYS A 32 -20.61 -67.03 -19.57
CA LYS A 32 -21.51 -65.93 -19.96
C LYS A 32 -22.30 -65.54 -18.72
N ALA A 33 -22.50 -64.24 -18.51
CA ALA A 33 -23.15 -63.71 -17.32
C ALA A 33 -24.50 -64.39 -17.00
N ASP A 34 -25.17 -64.92 -18.04
CA ASP A 34 -26.46 -65.62 -17.92
C ASP A 34 -26.35 -67.02 -17.26
N GLU A 35 -25.19 -67.68 -17.31
CA GLU A 35 -24.99 -69.07 -16.81
C GLU A 35 -24.49 -69.11 -15.36
N ALA A 36 -23.96 -68.01 -14.83
CA ALA A 36 -23.48 -67.92 -13.45
C ALA A 36 -24.62 -68.01 -12.42
N SER A 37 -25.87 -67.82 -12.85
CA SER A 37 -27.06 -67.92 -12.00
C SER A 37 -27.62 -69.35 -11.88
N SER A 38 -27.13 -70.32 -12.68
CA SER A 38 -27.80 -71.62 -12.84
C SER A 38 -27.07 -72.82 -12.22
N SER A 39 -25.89 -72.66 -11.60
CA SER A 39 -25.18 -73.82 -11.04
C SER A 39 -24.67 -73.58 -9.61
N GLY A 40 -25.43 -74.11 -8.64
CA GLY A 40 -24.86 -74.66 -7.41
C GLY A 40 -24.90 -73.82 -6.13
N ALA A 41 -25.32 -72.56 -6.18
CA ALA A 41 -25.61 -71.77 -4.98
C ALA A 41 -26.57 -70.64 -5.32
N SER A 42 -27.85 -70.99 -5.53
CA SER A 42 -28.94 -70.02 -5.40
C SER A 42 -29.03 -69.63 -3.92
N LEU A 43 -28.08 -68.83 -3.46
CA LEU A 43 -28.32 -67.96 -2.33
C LEU A 43 -29.48 -67.07 -2.78
N ASP A 44 -30.61 -67.26 -2.13
CA ASP A 44 -31.82 -66.46 -2.21
C ASP A 44 -31.51 -65.01 -1.80
N LEU A 45 -30.69 -64.34 -2.61
CA LEU A 45 -30.25 -62.95 -2.46
C LEU A 45 -31.32 -61.99 -3.01
N ASP A 46 -32.16 -62.50 -3.90
CA ASP A 46 -33.17 -61.78 -4.70
C ASP A 46 -34.32 -61.23 -3.85
N ALA A 47 -34.58 -61.78 -2.65
CA ALA A 47 -35.73 -61.38 -1.83
C ALA A 47 -35.42 -60.36 -0.71
N LEU A 48 -34.16 -60.25 -0.26
CA LEU A 48 -33.77 -59.42 0.90
C LEU A 48 -32.44 -58.67 0.72
N GLY A 49 -31.60 -59.07 -0.25
CA GLY A 49 -30.27 -58.48 -0.46
C GLY A 49 -30.28 -57.24 -1.33
N ASP A 50 -31.07 -57.22 -2.40
CA ASP A 50 -31.02 -56.13 -3.39
C ASP A 50 -31.56 -54.81 -2.86
N SER A 51 -32.68 -54.82 -2.11
CA SER A 51 -33.25 -53.58 -1.56
C SER A 51 -32.38 -52.94 -0.46
N GLU A 52 -31.72 -53.75 0.37
CA GLU A 52 -30.81 -53.25 1.41
C GLU A 52 -29.51 -52.72 0.79
N LEU A 53 -28.98 -53.42 -0.21
CA LEU A 53 -27.82 -52.97 -0.98
C LEU A 53 -28.11 -51.65 -1.71
N ASP A 54 -29.27 -51.53 -2.35
CA ASP A 54 -29.70 -50.30 -3.00
C ASP A 54 -29.81 -49.15 -2.00
N MET A 55 -30.39 -49.40 -0.82
CA MET A 55 -30.47 -48.38 0.24
C MET A 55 -29.08 -47.95 0.73
N GLN A 56 -28.15 -48.89 0.92
CA GLN A 56 -26.77 -48.56 1.31
C GLN A 56 -26.05 -47.78 0.20
N LEU A 57 -26.27 -48.15 -1.06
CA LEU A 57 -25.69 -47.46 -2.20
C LEU A 57 -26.21 -46.03 -2.31
N ASP A 58 -27.50 -45.82 -2.10
CA ASP A 58 -28.10 -44.49 -2.06
C ASP A 58 -27.60 -43.67 -0.88
N SER A 59 -27.46 -44.28 0.30
CA SER A 59 -26.82 -43.62 1.46
C SER A 59 -25.38 -43.19 1.17
N LEU A 60 -24.59 -44.01 0.47
CA LEU A 60 -23.23 -43.67 0.08
C LEU A 60 -23.17 -42.58 -0.97
N ARG A 61 -24.09 -42.60 -1.95
CA ARG A 61 -24.22 -41.53 -2.95
C ARG A 61 -24.57 -40.21 -2.28
N GLU A 62 -25.50 -40.21 -1.33
CA GLU A 62 -25.87 -39.01 -0.57
C GLU A 62 -24.71 -38.48 0.27
N LYS A 63 -23.99 -39.35 0.99
CA LYS A 63 -22.78 -38.94 1.72
C LYS A 63 -21.71 -38.36 0.78
N LEU A 64 -21.54 -38.94 -0.40
CA LEU A 64 -20.57 -38.45 -1.38
C LEU A 64 -20.97 -37.07 -1.91
N THR A 65 -22.26 -36.82 -2.19
CA THR A 65 -22.72 -35.50 -2.63
C THR A 65 -22.59 -34.47 -1.50
N GLN A 66 -22.89 -34.84 -0.26
CA GLN A 66 -22.69 -33.98 0.91
C GLN A 66 -21.21 -33.59 1.08
N VAL A 67 -20.30 -34.57 1.10
CA VAL A 67 -18.86 -34.31 1.19
C VAL A 67 -18.39 -33.45 0.02
N GLY A 68 -18.89 -33.71 -1.20
CA GLY A 68 -18.59 -32.89 -2.37
C GLY A 68 -19.00 -31.42 -2.21
N GLN A 69 -20.16 -31.15 -1.61
CA GLN A 69 -20.63 -29.79 -1.30
C GLN A 69 -19.76 -29.13 -0.22
N GLU A 70 -19.44 -29.85 0.86
CA GLU A 70 -18.57 -29.36 1.94
C GLU A 70 -17.16 -29.04 1.41
N CYS A 71 -16.58 -29.90 0.57
CA CYS A 71 -15.32 -29.64 -0.11
C CYS A 71 -15.38 -28.39 -1.00
N ALA A 72 -16.47 -28.18 -1.74
CA ALA A 72 -16.65 -27.00 -2.56
C ALA A 72 -16.73 -25.71 -1.73
N LEU A 73 -17.39 -25.75 -0.57
CA LEU A 73 -17.43 -24.63 0.37
C LEU A 73 -16.05 -24.36 0.97
N LEU A 74 -15.34 -25.41 1.43
CA LEU A 74 -14.01 -25.27 2.02
C LEU A 74 -13.01 -24.70 1.01
N ASN A 75 -13.04 -25.17 -0.25
CA ASN A 75 -12.20 -24.62 -1.32
C ASN A 75 -12.48 -23.13 -1.59
N ARG A 76 -13.74 -22.70 -1.53
CA ARG A 76 -14.08 -21.27 -1.65
C ARG A 76 -13.49 -20.45 -0.50
N GLU A 77 -13.55 -20.97 0.73
CA GLU A 77 -12.97 -20.29 1.88
C GLU A 77 -11.45 -20.21 1.79
N ILE A 78 -10.78 -21.30 1.38
CA ILE A 78 -9.34 -21.31 1.12
C ILE A 78 -8.97 -20.22 0.11
N GLN A 79 -9.67 -20.16 -1.03
CA GLN A 79 -9.39 -19.13 -2.05
C GLN A 79 -9.62 -17.71 -1.56
N LYS A 80 -10.60 -17.50 -0.68
CA LYS A 80 -10.85 -16.19 -0.07
C LYS A 80 -9.69 -15.80 0.85
N VAL A 81 -9.28 -16.72 1.73
CA VAL A 81 -8.16 -16.51 2.66
C VAL A 81 -6.85 -16.26 1.92
N GLU A 82 -6.57 -17.00 0.84
CA GLU A 82 -5.39 -16.81 0.00
C GLU A 82 -5.35 -15.41 -0.62
N LYS A 83 -6.49 -14.92 -1.13
CA LYS A 83 -6.59 -13.55 -1.69
C LYS A 83 -6.36 -12.49 -0.62
N GLU A 84 -6.95 -12.64 0.56
CA GLU A 84 -6.75 -11.73 1.68
C GLU A 84 -5.29 -11.74 2.14
N SER A 85 -4.67 -12.91 2.25
CA SER A 85 -3.25 -13.07 2.60
C SER A 85 -2.32 -12.41 1.59
N ALA A 86 -2.59 -12.59 0.29
CA ALA A 86 -1.83 -11.93 -0.78
C ALA A 86 -1.95 -10.40 -0.70
N LEU A 87 -3.15 -9.87 -0.42
CA LEU A 87 -3.37 -8.44 -0.23
C LEU A 87 -2.61 -7.90 0.98
N VAL A 88 -2.64 -8.61 2.11
CA VAL A 88 -1.90 -8.23 3.33
C VAL A 88 -0.40 -8.24 3.11
N THR A 89 0.11 -9.22 2.35
CA THR A 89 1.53 -9.30 2.04
C THR A 89 1.96 -8.15 1.13
N HIS A 90 1.15 -7.82 0.12
CA HIS A 90 1.39 -6.66 -0.74
C HIS A 90 1.34 -5.34 0.04
N SER A 91 0.38 -5.18 0.96
CA SER A 91 0.30 -3.96 1.77
C SER A 91 1.47 -3.83 2.73
N ALA A 92 1.90 -4.94 3.37
CA ALA A 92 3.09 -4.97 4.20
C ALA A 92 4.35 -4.57 3.42
N ALA A 93 4.53 -5.11 2.21
CA ALA A 93 5.64 -4.72 1.34
C ALA A 93 5.59 -3.23 0.95
N SER A 94 4.40 -2.71 0.61
CA SER A 94 4.22 -1.29 0.29
C SER A 94 4.54 -0.36 1.47
N ILE A 95 4.18 -0.78 2.69
CA ILE A 95 4.51 -0.05 3.92
C ILE A 95 6.02 -0.08 4.18
N ASP A 96 6.65 -1.24 3.99
CA ASP A 96 8.10 -1.38 4.12
C ASP A 96 8.84 -0.46 3.13
N ASP A 97 8.44 -0.45 1.86
CA ASP A 97 8.98 0.47 0.85
C ASP A 97 8.83 1.95 1.26
N ALA A 98 7.66 2.33 1.79
CA ALA A 98 7.42 3.69 2.26
C ALA A 98 8.29 4.06 3.47
N LEU A 99 8.52 3.11 4.39
CA LEU A 99 9.42 3.29 5.53
C LEU A 99 10.87 3.43 5.06
N GLN A 100 11.32 2.62 4.12
CA GLN A 100 12.66 2.74 3.54
C GLN A 100 12.85 4.10 2.86
N LEU A 101 11.84 4.61 2.14
CA LEU A 101 11.88 5.96 1.56
C LEU A 101 11.98 7.04 2.63
N TYR A 102 11.25 6.90 3.74
CA TYR A 102 11.32 7.84 4.86
C TYR A 102 12.68 7.80 5.56
N GLU A 103 13.28 6.62 5.77
CA GLU A 103 14.64 6.49 6.31
C GLU A 103 15.69 7.10 5.37
N LYS A 104 15.54 6.87 4.06
CA LYS A 104 16.44 7.43 3.04
C LYS A 104 16.36 8.96 2.98
N HIS A 105 15.15 9.51 3.05
CA HIS A 105 14.94 10.95 3.18
C HIS A 105 14.88 11.33 4.65
N SER A 106 16.04 11.34 5.33
CA SER A 106 16.14 11.73 6.74
C SER A 106 15.49 13.10 6.96
N SER A 107 14.23 13.09 7.36
CA SER A 107 13.45 14.28 7.68
C SER A 107 14.13 15.05 8.80
N GLN A 108 14.83 14.34 9.67
CA GLN A 108 15.65 14.85 10.75
C GLN A 108 16.89 15.61 10.26
N GLU A 109 17.48 15.18 9.14
CA GLU A 109 18.60 15.88 8.51
C GLU A 109 18.15 17.17 7.83
N MET A 110 17.05 17.12 7.08
CA MET A 110 16.43 18.32 6.50
C MET A 110 15.97 19.32 7.57
N PHE A 111 15.41 18.83 8.69
CA PHE A 111 15.03 19.69 9.82
C PHE A 111 16.25 20.31 10.50
N ARG A 112 17.35 19.56 10.65
CA ARG A 112 18.60 20.07 11.20
C ARG A 112 19.19 21.16 10.32
N GLU A 113 19.27 20.95 9.01
CA GLU A 113 19.71 21.97 8.05
C GLU A 113 18.82 23.22 8.10
N LEU A 114 17.49 23.04 8.19
CA LEU A 114 16.57 24.17 8.31
C LEU A 114 16.80 24.99 9.59
N ILE A 115 17.02 24.33 10.72
CA ILE A 115 17.32 24.99 12.00
C ILE A 115 18.63 25.77 11.89
N GLU A 116 19.65 25.18 11.28
CA GLU A 116 20.95 25.81 11.06
C GLU A 116 20.79 27.07 10.18
N VAL A 117 20.14 26.95 9.02
CA VAL A 117 19.87 28.08 8.11
C VAL A 117 19.05 29.18 8.79
N ALA A 118 18.02 28.82 9.57
CA ALA A 118 17.20 29.78 10.31
C ALA A 118 18.01 30.50 11.40
N SER A 119 18.95 29.80 12.05
CA SER A 119 19.84 30.39 13.04
C SER A 119 20.84 31.36 12.41
N GLU A 120 21.42 31.02 11.26
CA GLU A 120 22.30 31.91 10.51
C GLU A 120 21.57 33.16 10.03
N PHE A 121 20.34 32.99 9.53
CA PHE A 121 19.50 34.10 9.11
C PHE A 121 19.22 35.05 10.27
N ARG A 122 18.83 34.51 11.43
CA ARG A 122 18.61 35.30 12.64
C ARG A 122 19.86 36.08 13.03
N MET A 123 21.02 35.43 13.09
CA MET A 123 22.28 36.08 13.41
C MET A 123 22.62 37.21 12.42
N LYS A 124 22.42 36.99 11.10
CA LYS A 124 22.62 38.03 10.08
C LYS A 124 21.66 39.20 10.26
N THR A 125 20.37 38.95 10.56
CA THR A 125 19.40 40.02 10.81
C THR A 125 19.73 40.82 12.07
N GLU A 126 20.16 40.18 13.16
CA GLU A 126 20.60 40.84 14.39
C GLU A 126 21.89 41.67 14.17
N LYS A 127 22.81 41.16 13.35
CA LYS A 127 24.04 41.86 12.95
C LYS A 127 23.79 43.06 12.04
N LEU A 128 22.69 43.10 11.27
CA LEU A 128 22.29 44.29 10.52
C LEU A 128 21.59 45.31 11.43
N LYS A 129 20.78 44.82 12.37
CA LYS A 129 20.07 45.67 13.33
C LYS A 129 21.02 46.44 14.26
N THR A 130 22.09 45.83 14.74
CA THR A 130 22.98 46.45 15.75
C THR A 130 23.82 47.64 15.27
N PRO A 131 24.48 47.64 14.10
CA PRO A 131 25.26 48.78 13.60
C PRO A 131 24.40 49.81 12.85
N GLU A 132 23.35 49.41 12.14
CA GLU A 132 22.49 50.36 11.39
C GLU A 132 21.44 51.02 12.29
N SER A 133 20.79 50.28 13.21
CA SER A 133 19.84 50.86 14.18
C SER A 133 20.55 51.80 15.15
N SER A 134 21.76 51.48 15.62
CA SER A 134 22.50 52.37 16.53
C SER A 134 22.99 53.65 15.84
N ARG A 135 23.29 53.61 14.53
CA ARG A 135 23.63 54.82 13.77
C ARG A 135 22.39 55.68 13.53
N MET A 136 21.26 55.06 13.19
CA MET A 136 20.01 55.76 12.96
C MET A 136 19.45 56.38 14.24
N GLU A 137 19.48 55.64 15.36
CA GLU A 137 19.10 56.14 16.70
C GLU A 137 19.98 57.32 17.15
N LYS A 138 21.30 57.26 16.91
CA LYS A 138 22.19 58.40 17.21
C LYS A 138 21.87 59.63 16.36
N ILE A 139 21.52 59.44 15.09
CA ILE A 139 21.13 60.54 14.21
C ILE A 139 19.79 61.13 14.67
N GLU A 140 18.81 60.29 15.04
CA GLU A 140 17.53 60.73 15.59
C GLU A 140 17.69 61.48 16.92
N LEU A 141 18.58 61.03 17.80
CA LEU A 141 18.89 61.70 19.07
C LEU A 141 19.53 63.07 18.85
N ILE A 142 20.49 63.18 17.91
CA ILE A 142 21.11 64.46 17.53
C ILE A 142 20.10 65.42 16.90
N LEU A 143 19.19 64.91 16.05
CA LEU A 143 18.14 65.73 15.46
C LEU A 143 17.14 66.22 16.51
N ALA A 144 16.73 65.36 17.45
CA ALA A 144 15.84 65.71 18.56
C ALA A 144 16.47 66.69 19.56
N GLU A 145 17.78 66.58 19.80
CA GLU A 145 18.53 67.50 20.66
C GLU A 145 18.67 68.88 19.99
N ARG A 146 18.89 68.93 18.67
CA ARG A 146 18.92 70.18 17.90
C ARG A 146 17.56 70.88 17.87
N THR A 147 16.45 70.16 17.73
CA THR A 147 15.10 70.76 17.81
C THR A 147 14.76 71.24 19.23
N ASN A 148 15.21 70.54 20.27
CA ASN A 148 15.04 71.01 21.65
C ASN A 148 15.87 72.26 21.97
N MET A 149 17.07 72.43 21.40
CA MET A 149 17.85 73.67 21.57
C MET A 149 17.25 74.86 20.79
N GLN A 150 16.58 74.61 19.65
CA GLN A 150 15.90 75.68 18.91
C GLN A 150 14.60 76.17 19.56
N ASN A 151 13.96 75.35 20.42
CA ASN A 151 12.75 75.76 21.14
C ASN A 151 13.03 76.67 22.37
N GLY A 152 14.30 76.89 22.74
CA GLY A 152 14.69 77.79 23.83
C GLY A 152 14.88 79.26 23.42
N GLU A 153 15.04 79.54 22.12
CA GLU A 153 15.30 80.90 21.61
C GLU A 153 14.53 81.14 20.30
N LEU A 154 13.20 81.27 20.39
CA LEU A 154 12.42 81.90 19.32
C LEU A 154 11.17 82.62 19.85
N LEU A 155 11.38 83.47 20.85
CA LEU A 155 10.45 84.56 21.18
C LEU A 155 11.09 85.91 20.83
N GLN A 156 11.50 86.10 19.57
CA GLN A 156 11.56 87.41 18.90
C GLN A 156 12.18 87.27 17.51
N ALA A 157 11.33 87.18 16.48
CA ALA A 157 11.64 87.75 15.17
C ALA A 157 10.33 87.84 14.37
N ASN A 158 9.65 88.97 14.52
CA ASN A 158 8.70 89.45 13.52
C ASN A 158 9.48 89.71 12.23
N ILE A 159 9.44 88.78 11.27
CA ILE A 159 9.77 89.05 9.88
C ILE A 159 8.73 88.33 9.02
N GLY A 160 7.98 89.13 8.26
CA GLY A 160 6.84 88.72 7.46
C GLY A 160 7.19 87.70 6.38
N ILE A 161 6.25 86.79 6.15
CA ILE A 161 6.28 85.85 5.03
C ILE A 161 5.72 86.61 3.81
N PRO A 162 6.48 86.81 2.72
CA PRO A 162 5.87 87.18 1.45
C PRO A 162 5.06 85.99 0.95
N ASN A 163 3.79 86.25 0.69
CA ASN A 163 2.78 85.33 0.20
C ASN A 163 3.18 84.79 -1.20
N THR A 164 3.96 83.71 -1.25
CA THR A 164 4.14 82.90 -2.47
C THR A 164 2.93 81.99 -2.60
N LYS A 165 2.27 82.11 -3.76
CA LYS A 165 0.89 81.68 -4.01
C LYS A 165 0.70 80.18 -3.79
N LEU A 166 -0.35 79.85 -3.04
CA LEU A 166 -0.91 78.51 -2.79
C LEU A 166 -1.15 77.69 -4.08
N GLU A 167 -1.21 78.35 -5.24
CA GLU A 167 -1.39 77.76 -6.56
C GLU A 167 -0.22 76.87 -7.03
N GLU A 168 1.00 77.08 -6.52
CA GLU A 168 2.18 76.25 -6.92
C GLU A 168 2.22 74.89 -6.20
N LEU A 169 1.59 74.77 -5.02
CA LEU A 169 1.48 73.49 -4.30
C LEU A 169 0.37 72.59 -4.88
N GLN A 170 -0.65 73.17 -5.52
CA GLN A 170 -1.69 72.40 -6.20
C GLN A 170 -1.14 71.67 -7.44
N GLY A 171 -0.21 72.29 -8.17
CA GLY A 171 0.43 71.70 -9.35
C GLY A 171 1.32 70.49 -9.05
N LEU A 172 1.91 70.41 -7.85
CA LEU A 172 2.71 69.26 -7.42
C LEU A 172 1.86 68.06 -6.98
N LEU A 173 0.64 68.30 -6.51
CA LEU A 173 -0.27 67.24 -6.08
C LEU A 173 -0.88 66.49 -7.27
N ASP A 174 -1.19 67.19 -8.37
CA ASP A 174 -1.71 66.59 -9.61
C ASP A 174 -0.66 65.72 -10.33
N VAL A 175 0.64 66.06 -10.21
CA VAL A 175 1.73 65.28 -10.81
C VAL A 175 1.99 63.96 -10.07
N MET A 176 1.59 63.85 -8.81
CA MET A 176 1.72 62.60 -8.03
C MET A 176 0.51 61.66 -8.15
N GLN A 177 -0.56 62.07 -8.84
CA GLN A 177 -1.77 61.27 -9.06
C GLN A 177 -1.95 60.78 -10.52
N THR A 178 -0.87 60.80 -11.32
CA THR A 178 -0.78 60.09 -12.61
C THR A 178 0.19 58.91 -12.50
#